data_AF-A0A101IWS1-F1
#
_entry.id   AF-A0A101IWS1-F1
#
_cell.length_a   1.000
_cell.length_b   1.000
_cell.length_c   1.000
_cell.angle_alpha   90.00
_cell.angle_beta   90.00
_cell.angle_gamma   90.00
#
_symmetry.space_group_name_H-M   'P 1'
#
loop_
_entity.id
_entity.type
_entity.pdbx_description
1 polymer ?
#
loop_
_entity_poly.entity_id
_entity_poly.type
_entity_poly.pdbx_seq_one_letter_code
_entity_poly.pdbx_strand_id
1 'polypeptide(L)'
;MVFIGSPEKVIKHVSVVSSILFAVIGFALIYIDNNLPRKNRGSRIWFSVMAIGSGVFLLVALLEEATILEFGVPLMEQLAIVLLLLFVRSDLVSTYRRGVATRTDLLWLILIFGALSIYGTFRGFNFEGVSLNVRDLGPIIAGLIGGSLAGAAAGSLAGLYRDSLGDWIALPCAVAMIIAGVLGGVVGRAYPVPSDRLYLLIENQYRREIDMTDLVCWIRKEIDPELEMDDKES
;
A
#
# COMPACT_ATOMS: atom_id res chain seq x y z
N MET A 1 13.04 -17.99 4.62
CA MET A 1 13.42 -16.59 4.35
C MET A 1 12.21 -15.86 3.79
N VAL A 2 11.58 -15.02 4.61
CA VAL A 2 10.80 -13.80 4.30
C VAL A 2 10.00 -13.77 2.98
N PHE A 3 8.68 -14.00 3.03
CA PHE A 3 7.68 -13.39 2.12
C PHE A 3 6.23 -13.61 2.64
N ILE A 4 5.95 -13.30 3.91
CA ILE A 4 4.57 -13.26 4.40
C ILE A 4 4.19 -11.80 4.58
N GLY A 5 3.87 -11.15 3.45
CA GLY A 5 2.98 -10.01 3.47
C GLY A 5 1.58 -10.52 3.77
N SER A 6 1.02 -10.13 4.92
CA SER A 6 -0.40 -10.25 5.32
C SER A 6 -1.19 -11.43 4.69
N PRO A 7 -1.55 -12.49 5.45
CA PRO A 7 -2.19 -13.72 4.92
C PRO A 7 -3.43 -13.47 4.05
N GLU A 8 -4.12 -12.37 4.29
CA GLU A 8 -5.28 -11.89 3.54
C GLU A 8 -4.97 -11.65 2.05
N LYS A 9 -3.78 -11.13 1.71
CA LYS A 9 -3.36 -10.91 0.32
C LYS A 9 -3.11 -12.22 -0.41
N VAL A 10 -2.53 -13.20 0.27
CA VAL A 10 -2.29 -14.53 -0.29
C VAL A 10 -3.62 -15.22 -0.59
N ILE A 11 -4.57 -15.17 0.36
CA ILE A 11 -5.90 -15.76 0.17
C ILE A 11 -6.61 -15.10 -1.01
N LYS A 12 -6.57 -13.76 -1.10
CA LYS A 12 -7.22 -13.04 -2.20
C LYS A 12 -6.56 -13.30 -3.55
N HIS A 13 -5.22 -13.32 -3.63
CA HIS A 13 -4.53 -13.64 -4.88
C HIS A 13 -4.76 -15.08 -5.32
N VAL A 14 -4.75 -16.04 -4.39
CA VAL A 14 -5.06 -17.44 -4.71
C VAL A 14 -6.51 -17.60 -5.15
N SER A 15 -7.46 -16.88 -4.52
CA SER A 15 -8.87 -16.85 -4.94
C SER A 15 -9.03 -16.32 -6.37
N VAL A 16 -8.43 -15.16 -6.67
CA VAL A 16 -8.52 -14.53 -8.00
C VAL A 16 -7.91 -15.40 -9.08
N VAL A 17 -6.69 -15.90 -8.85
CA VAL A 17 -6.01 -16.77 -9.82
C VAL A 17 -6.77 -18.07 -10.04
N SER A 18 -7.35 -18.65 -8.99
CA SER A 18 -8.14 -19.87 -9.10
C SER A 18 -9.44 -19.63 -9.88
N SER A 19 -10.19 -18.57 -9.56
CA SER A 19 -11.45 -18.20 -10.23
C SER A 19 -11.25 -17.95 -11.73
N ILE A 20 -10.20 -17.23 -12.11
CA ILE A 20 -9.83 -16.98 -13.51
C ILE A 20 -9.45 -18.28 -14.22
N LEU A 21 -8.62 -19.13 -13.60
CA LEU A 21 -8.18 -20.39 -14.18
C LEU A 21 -9.36 -21.35 -14.40
N PHE A 22 -10.27 -21.46 -13.42
CA PHE A 22 -11.47 -22.28 -13.54
C PHE A 22 -12.42 -21.77 -14.62
N ALA A 23 -12.61 -20.46 -14.75
CA ALA A 23 -13.40 -19.88 -15.84
C ALA A 23 -12.77 -20.21 -17.21
N VAL A 24 -11.47 -19.99 -17.38
CA VAL A 24 -10.74 -20.24 -18.64
C VAL A 24 -10.78 -21.73 -19.03
N ILE A 25 -10.50 -22.63 -18.08
CA ILE A 25 -10.57 -24.09 -18.31
C ILE A 25 -12.00 -24.50 -18.65
N GLY A 26 -13.00 -23.97 -17.94
CA GLY A 26 -14.39 -24.25 -18.19
C GLY A 26 -14.85 -23.85 -19.61
N PHE A 27 -14.52 -22.65 -20.06
CA PHE A 27 -14.79 -22.22 -21.45
C PHE A 27 -14.00 -23.02 -22.49
N ALA A 28 -12.74 -23.38 -22.20
CA ALA A 28 -11.94 -24.23 -23.08
C ALA A 28 -12.55 -25.63 -23.23
N LEU A 29 -13.05 -26.24 -22.16
CA LEU A 29 -13.72 -27.54 -22.19
C LEU A 29 -15.04 -27.48 -22.96
N ILE A 30 -15.84 -26.42 -22.79
CA ILE A 30 -17.06 -26.18 -23.58
C ILE A 30 -16.73 -26.04 -25.07
N TYR A 31 -15.67 -25.31 -25.41
CA TYR A 31 -15.21 -25.12 -26.78
C TYR A 31 -14.76 -26.45 -27.42
N ILE A 32 -13.95 -27.22 -26.70
CA ILE A 32 -13.47 -28.53 -27.16
C ILE A 32 -14.65 -29.49 -27.35
N ASP A 33 -15.55 -29.59 -26.38
CA ASP A 33 -16.71 -30.50 -26.45
C ASP A 33 -17.65 -30.14 -27.62
N ASN A 34 -17.83 -28.85 -27.91
CA ASN A 34 -18.62 -28.39 -29.06
C ASN A 34 -17.95 -28.71 -30.42
N ASN A 35 -16.62 -28.74 -30.46
CA ASN A 35 -15.84 -29.08 -31.65
C ASN A 35 -15.66 -30.59 -31.87
N LEU A 36 -16.07 -31.45 -30.92
CA LEU A 36 -16.00 -32.90 -31.11
C LEU A 36 -17.10 -33.42 -32.07
N PRO A 37 -16.82 -34.52 -32.82
CA PRO A 37 -17.80 -35.19 -33.67
C PRO A 37 -19.03 -35.59 -32.85
N ARG A 38 -20.25 -35.49 -33.44
CA ARG A 38 -21.53 -35.70 -32.73
C ARG A 38 -21.63 -36.98 -31.87
N LYS A 39 -20.87 -38.02 -32.21
CA LYS A 39 -20.83 -39.30 -31.47
C LYS A 39 -20.06 -39.22 -30.13
N ASN A 40 -19.17 -38.26 -29.98
CA ASN A 40 -18.27 -38.10 -28.83
C ASN A 40 -18.60 -36.87 -27.96
N ARG A 41 -19.70 -36.17 -28.26
CA ARG A 41 -20.12 -35.01 -27.47
C ARG A 41 -20.68 -35.43 -26.12
N GLY A 42 -20.41 -34.62 -25.10
CA GLY A 42 -21.00 -34.77 -23.78
C GLY A 42 -22.53 -34.74 -23.81
N SER A 43 -23.13 -35.32 -22.77
CA SER A 43 -24.59 -35.25 -22.54
C SER A 43 -25.06 -33.80 -22.40
N ARG A 44 -26.32 -33.51 -22.72
CA ARG A 44 -26.92 -32.18 -22.51
C ARG A 44 -26.80 -31.71 -21.05
N ILE A 45 -26.84 -32.64 -20.10
CA ILE A 45 -26.65 -32.35 -18.67
C ILE A 45 -25.21 -31.90 -18.40
N TRP A 46 -24.22 -32.57 -19.00
CA TRP A 46 -22.81 -32.22 -18.87
C TRP A 46 -22.53 -30.81 -19.40
N PHE A 47 -23.09 -30.48 -20.56
CA PHE A 47 -22.97 -29.15 -21.15
C PHE A 47 -23.60 -28.07 -20.26
N SER A 48 -24.80 -28.31 -19.73
CA SER A 48 -25.46 -27.37 -18.81
C SER A 48 -24.67 -27.16 -17.52
N VAL A 49 -24.12 -28.22 -16.93
CA VAL A 49 -23.29 -28.14 -15.71
C VAL A 49 -22.02 -27.34 -15.96
N MET A 50 -21.32 -27.61 -17.08
CA MET A 50 -20.12 -26.87 -17.46
C MET A 50 -20.40 -25.40 -17.76
N ALA A 51 -21.48 -25.10 -18.49
CA ALA A 51 -21.86 -23.73 -18.82
C ALA A 51 -22.23 -22.92 -17.57
N ILE A 52 -23.02 -23.50 -16.66
CA ILE A 52 -23.39 -22.86 -15.40
C ILE A 52 -22.16 -22.67 -14.51
N GLY A 53 -21.33 -23.70 -14.34
CA GLY A 53 -20.12 -23.62 -13.51
C GLY A 53 -19.13 -22.57 -14.01
N SER A 54 -18.81 -22.59 -15.30
CA SER A 54 -17.89 -21.60 -15.91
C SER A 54 -18.45 -20.19 -15.85
N GLY A 55 -19.78 -20.03 -16.03
CA GLY A 55 -20.45 -18.75 -15.89
C GLY A 55 -20.41 -18.21 -14.47
N VAL A 56 -20.57 -19.05 -13.45
CA VAL A 56 -20.46 -18.65 -12.04
C VAL A 56 -19.03 -18.24 -11.70
N PHE A 57 -18.00 -18.98 -12.12
CA PHE A 57 -16.61 -18.61 -11.87
C PHE A 57 -16.20 -17.33 -12.61
N LEU A 58 -16.68 -17.12 -13.84
CA LEU A 58 -16.48 -15.86 -14.55
C LEU A 58 -17.15 -14.70 -13.80
N LEU A 59 -18.38 -14.90 -13.30
CA LEU A 59 -19.09 -13.89 -12.53
C LEU A 59 -18.35 -13.55 -11.22
N VAL A 60 -17.81 -14.56 -10.51
CA VAL A 60 -16.98 -14.36 -9.32
C VAL A 60 -15.70 -13.59 -9.66
N ALA A 61 -15.00 -13.95 -10.74
CA ALA A 61 -13.81 -13.23 -11.18
C ALA A 61 -14.11 -11.76 -11.54
N LEU A 62 -15.24 -11.51 -12.21
CA LEU A 62 -15.69 -10.15 -12.54
C LEU A 62 -16.07 -9.34 -11.28
N LEU A 63 -16.70 -9.96 -10.29
CA LEU A 63 -17.01 -9.31 -9.01
C LEU A 63 -15.73 -8.97 -8.22
N GLU A 64 -14.72 -9.85 -8.24
CA GLU A 64 -13.43 -9.58 -7.59
C GLU A 64 -12.66 -8.46 -8.29
N GLU A 65 -12.69 -8.38 -9.63
CA GLU A 65 -12.08 -7.27 -10.38
C GLU A 65 -12.81 -5.94 -10.13
N ALA A 66 -14.14 -5.94 -10.19
CA ALA A 66 -14.96 -4.76 -9.94
C ALA A 66 -14.72 -4.18 -8.54
N THR A 67 -14.67 -5.04 -7.51
CA THR A 67 -14.34 -4.60 -6.15
C THR A 67 -12.92 -4.05 -6.03
N ILE A 68 -11.91 -4.65 -6.69
CA ILE A 68 -10.55 -4.09 -6.67
C ILE A 68 -10.51 -2.69 -7.31
N LEU A 69 -11.23 -2.49 -8.41
CA LEU A 69 -11.29 -1.20 -9.10
C LEU A 69 -12.08 -0.15 -8.31
N GLU A 70 -13.20 -0.55 -7.72
CA GLU A 70 -14.10 0.35 -6.98
C GLU A 70 -13.52 0.79 -5.63
N PHE A 71 -12.88 -0.12 -4.88
CA PHE A 71 -12.36 0.17 -3.54
C PHE A 71 -10.84 0.38 -3.51
N GLY A 72 -10.10 -0.40 -4.29
CA GLY A 72 -8.63 -0.42 -4.24
C GLY A 72 -8.00 0.83 -4.84
N VAL A 73 -8.49 1.28 -6.00
CA VAL A 73 -7.92 2.45 -6.69
C VAL A 73 -8.06 3.74 -5.86
N PRO A 74 -9.22 4.08 -5.28
CA PRO A 74 -9.35 5.28 -4.45
C PRO A 74 -8.45 5.27 -3.21
N LEU A 75 -8.31 4.12 -2.55
CA LEU A 75 -7.43 3.99 -1.37
C LEU A 75 -5.95 4.16 -1.76
N MET A 76 -5.53 3.58 -2.88
CA MET A 76 -4.16 3.73 -3.38
C MET A 76 -3.86 5.16 -3.80
N GLU A 77 -4.81 5.86 -4.42
CA GLU A 77 -4.70 7.27 -4.76
C GLU A 77 -4.47 8.12 -3.50
N GLN A 78 -5.30 7.92 -2.46
CA GLN A 78 -5.17 8.68 -1.22
C GLN A 78 -3.81 8.46 -0.54
N LEU A 79 -3.32 7.22 -0.50
CA LEU A 79 -1.99 6.90 0.01
C LEU A 79 -0.88 7.55 -0.82
N ALA A 80 -0.99 7.52 -2.15
CA ALA A 80 -0.01 8.14 -3.04
C ALA A 80 0.05 9.66 -2.84
N ILE A 81 -1.08 10.34 -2.66
CA ILE A 81 -1.12 11.79 -2.39
C ILE A 81 -0.46 12.12 -1.05
N VAL A 82 -0.75 11.34 0.00
CA VAL A 82 -0.11 11.52 1.31
C VAL A 82 1.41 11.37 1.22
N LEU A 83 1.88 10.32 0.55
CA LEU A 83 3.31 10.06 0.34
C LEU A 83 3.98 11.15 -0.51
N LEU A 84 3.32 11.60 -1.59
CA LEU A 84 3.80 12.68 -2.44
C LEU A 84 3.91 13.99 -1.65
N LEU A 85 2.92 14.34 -0.85
CA LEU A 85 2.94 15.55 -0.02
C LEU A 85 4.07 15.48 1.02
N LEU A 86 4.27 14.33 1.65
CA LEU A 86 5.39 14.10 2.55
C LEU A 86 6.75 14.24 1.86
N PHE A 87 6.86 13.73 0.63
CA PHE A 87 8.07 13.81 -0.16
C PHE A 87 8.38 15.24 -0.60
N VAL A 88 7.40 15.94 -1.17
CA VAL A 88 7.51 17.32 -1.66
C VAL A 88 7.77 18.30 -0.51
N ARG A 89 7.19 18.07 0.67
CA ARG A 89 7.40 18.90 1.86
C ARG A 89 8.40 18.28 2.83
N SER A 90 9.32 17.45 2.34
CA SER A 90 10.39 16.83 3.14
C SER A 90 11.26 17.86 3.88
N ASP A 91 11.43 19.06 3.34
CA ASP A 91 12.11 20.18 4.01
C ASP A 91 11.35 20.69 5.24
N LEU A 92 10.01 20.79 5.17
CA LEU A 92 9.18 21.19 6.32
C LEU A 92 9.26 20.12 7.41
N VAL A 93 9.18 18.84 7.01
CA VAL A 93 9.26 17.69 7.92
C VAL A 93 10.64 17.62 8.57
N SER A 94 11.72 17.82 7.81
CA SER A 94 13.08 17.79 8.34
C SER A 94 13.40 19.00 9.21
N THR A 95 12.86 20.19 8.91
CA THR A 95 13.01 21.39 9.73
C THR A 95 12.30 21.24 11.08
N TYR A 96 11.09 20.69 11.08
CA TYR A 96 10.38 20.39 12.33
C TYR A 96 11.09 19.32 13.16
N ARG A 97 11.55 18.23 12.52
CA ARG A 97 12.29 17.17 13.20
C ARG A 97 13.63 17.65 13.79
N ARG A 98 14.29 18.62 13.15
CA ARG A 98 15.55 19.23 13.63
C ARG A 98 15.34 20.29 14.73
N GLY A 99 14.10 20.57 15.14
CA GLY A 99 13.80 21.54 16.20
C GLY A 99 13.97 23.01 15.80
N VAL A 100 14.18 23.29 14.50
CA VAL A 100 14.31 24.65 13.94
C VAL A 100 12.98 25.20 13.40
N ALA A 101 11.88 24.46 13.56
CA ALA A 101 10.58 24.88 13.03
C ALA A 101 9.96 26.04 13.80
N THR A 102 9.34 26.93 13.03
CA THR A 102 8.63 28.09 13.54
C THR A 102 7.17 27.71 13.87
N ARG A 103 6.50 28.49 14.73
CA ARG A 103 5.05 28.37 14.98
C ARG A 103 4.22 28.41 13.68
N THR A 104 4.72 29.10 12.66
CA THR A 104 4.13 29.17 11.32
C THR A 104 4.18 27.84 10.58
N ASP A 105 5.30 27.10 10.69
CA ASP A 105 5.46 25.79 10.05
C ASP A 105 4.53 24.75 10.67
N LEU A 106 4.33 24.83 12.00
CA LEU A 106 3.35 24.03 12.72
C LEU A 106 1.93 24.29 12.21
N LEU A 107 1.59 25.56 11.96
CA LEU A 107 0.28 25.96 11.48
C LEU A 107 0.04 25.46 10.05
N TRP A 108 1.04 25.57 9.17
CA TRP A 108 1.00 24.97 7.84
C TRP A 108 0.88 23.45 7.87
N LEU A 109 1.59 22.78 8.78
CA LEU A 109 1.51 21.34 8.98
C LEU A 109 0.08 20.92 9.35
N ILE A 110 -0.53 21.59 10.34
CA ILE A 110 -1.91 21.34 10.76
C ILE A 110 -2.89 21.55 9.60
N LEU A 111 -2.77 22.66 8.86
CA LEU A 111 -3.67 22.98 7.76
C LEU A 111 -3.54 22.00 6.59
N ILE A 112 -2.33 21.65 6.19
CA ILE A 112 -2.09 20.75 5.06
C ILE A 112 -2.61 19.35 5.38
N PHE A 113 -2.24 18.78 6.53
CA PHE A 113 -2.68 17.43 6.88
C PHE A 113 -4.15 17.36 7.31
N GLY A 114 -4.68 18.44 7.90
CA GLY A 114 -6.12 18.56 8.16
C GLY A 114 -6.92 18.65 6.86
N ALA A 115 -6.51 19.47 5.89
CA ALA A 115 -7.15 19.55 4.57
C ALA A 115 -7.05 18.22 3.81
N LEU A 116 -5.92 17.51 3.92
CA LEU A 116 -5.75 16.18 3.35
C LEU A 116 -6.68 15.15 3.98
N SER A 117 -6.91 15.23 5.29
CA SER A 117 -7.86 14.39 6.01
C SER A 117 -9.31 14.68 5.61
N ILE A 118 -9.64 15.96 5.39
CA ILE A 118 -10.92 16.37 4.82
C ILE A 118 -11.08 15.80 3.40
N TYR A 119 -10.04 15.89 2.56
CA TYR A 119 -10.03 15.28 1.22
C TYR A 119 -10.25 13.75 1.28
N GLY A 120 -9.59 13.06 2.21
CA GLY A 120 -9.80 11.63 2.44
C GLY A 120 -11.22 11.27 2.90
N THR A 121 -11.93 12.21 3.54
CA THR A 121 -13.35 12.04 3.90
C THR A 121 -14.24 12.09 2.66
N PHE A 122 -13.96 12.96 1.70
CA PHE A 122 -14.73 13.06 0.45
C PHE A 122 -14.52 11.87 -0.49
N ARG A 123 -13.28 11.39 -0.57
CA ARG A 123 -12.90 10.27 -1.44
C ARG A 123 -13.11 8.91 -0.77
N GLY A 124 -13.66 8.89 0.44
CA GLY A 124 -13.93 7.67 1.19
C GLY A 124 -15.11 6.90 0.61
N PHE A 125 -15.00 5.58 0.58
CA PHE A 125 -16.08 4.72 0.14
C PHE A 125 -16.98 4.36 1.33
N ASN A 126 -18.30 4.42 1.17
CA ASN A 126 -19.25 3.99 2.19
C ASN A 126 -19.75 2.58 1.90
N PHE A 127 -19.29 1.59 2.68
CA PHE A 127 -19.76 0.21 2.61
C PHE A 127 -20.65 -0.08 3.82
N GLU A 128 -21.92 -0.43 3.59
CA GLU A 128 -22.90 -0.75 4.64
C GLU A 128 -23.03 0.32 5.76
N GLY A 129 -22.89 1.59 5.39
CA GLY A 129 -22.93 2.71 6.35
C GLY A 129 -21.60 2.99 7.07
N VAL A 130 -20.56 2.19 6.83
CA VAL A 130 -19.21 2.39 7.37
C VAL A 130 -18.30 2.97 6.29
N SER A 131 -17.64 4.09 6.58
CA SER A 131 -16.76 4.77 5.63
C SER A 131 -15.33 4.22 5.69
N LEU A 132 -14.89 3.54 4.64
CA LEU A 132 -13.53 3.02 4.44
C LEU A 132 -12.68 4.09 3.74
N ASN A 133 -11.77 4.71 4.48
CA ASN A 133 -10.87 5.75 3.96
C ASN A 133 -9.57 5.81 4.76
N VAL A 134 -8.56 6.50 4.22
CA VAL A 134 -7.29 6.73 4.93
C VAL A 134 -7.24 8.08 5.64
N ARG A 135 -8.40 8.64 6.02
CA ARG A 135 -8.48 10.03 6.53
C ARG A 135 -7.66 10.24 7.79
N ASP A 136 -7.50 9.20 8.61
CA ASP A 136 -6.81 9.28 9.90
C ASP A 136 -5.30 9.49 9.72
N LEU A 137 -4.76 9.19 8.52
CA LEU A 137 -3.35 9.40 8.22
C LEU A 137 -2.94 10.86 8.36
N GLY A 138 -3.81 11.81 7.98
CA GLY A 138 -3.52 13.25 8.14
C GLY A 138 -3.21 13.61 9.60
N PRO A 139 -4.17 13.45 10.53
CA PRO A 139 -3.96 13.69 11.95
C PRO A 139 -2.82 12.88 12.55
N ILE A 140 -2.67 11.60 12.19
CA ILE A 140 -1.58 10.74 12.67
C ILE A 140 -0.22 11.30 12.27
N ILE A 141 -0.03 11.66 11.00
CA ILE A 141 1.23 12.18 10.46
C ILE A 141 1.51 13.58 11.04
N ALA A 142 0.49 14.43 11.14
CA ALA A 142 0.60 15.73 11.80
C ALA A 142 1.03 15.56 13.27
N GLY A 143 0.50 14.55 13.97
CA GLY A 143 0.91 14.17 15.31
C GLY A 143 2.36 13.69 15.35
N LEU A 144 2.72 12.75 14.48
CA LEU A 144 4.04 12.14 14.44
C LEU A 144 5.16 13.16 14.21
N ILE A 145 4.92 14.12 13.31
CA ILE A 145 5.89 15.15 12.94
C ILE A 145 5.77 16.34 13.89
N GLY A 146 4.57 16.90 14.03
CA GLY A 146 4.26 18.14 14.76
C GLY A 146 4.09 17.98 16.27
N GLY A 147 4.06 16.75 16.79
CA GLY A 147 3.73 16.43 18.17
C GLY A 147 2.21 16.35 18.42
N SER A 148 1.85 15.89 19.62
CA SER A 148 0.46 15.57 19.97
C SER A 148 -0.53 16.74 19.79
N LEU A 149 -0.09 17.98 20.03
CA LEU A 149 -0.93 19.17 19.83
C LEU A 149 -1.25 19.41 18.35
N ALA A 150 -0.30 19.17 17.45
CA ALA A 150 -0.52 19.30 16.01
C ALA A 150 -1.47 18.22 15.50
N GLY A 151 -1.28 16.98 15.94
CA GLY A 151 -2.16 15.87 15.62
C GLY A 151 -3.59 16.10 16.13
N ALA A 152 -3.74 16.57 17.37
CA ALA A 152 -5.03 16.95 17.93
C ALA A 152 -5.70 18.07 17.11
N ALA A 153 -4.97 19.13 16.76
CA ALA A 153 -5.51 20.25 16.02
C ALA A 153 -5.93 19.85 14.58
N ALA A 154 -5.11 19.07 13.88
CA ALA A 154 -5.44 18.55 12.56
C ALA A 154 -6.64 17.58 12.62
N GLY A 155 -6.67 16.71 13.64
CA GLY A 155 -7.77 15.81 13.94
C GLY A 155 -9.07 16.53 14.24
N SER A 156 -9.04 17.61 15.02
CA SER A 156 -10.21 18.44 15.32
C SER A 156 -10.71 19.16 14.08
N LEU A 157 -9.83 19.72 13.25
CA LEU A 157 -10.23 20.43 12.03
C LEU A 157 -11.00 19.50 11.09
N ALA A 158 -10.45 18.31 10.84
CA ALA A 158 -11.07 17.33 9.94
C ALA A 158 -12.24 16.58 10.61
N GLY A 159 -12.20 16.38 11.92
CA GLY A 159 -13.26 15.77 12.71
C GLY A 159 -14.52 16.64 12.78
N LEU A 160 -14.37 17.96 12.99
CA LEU A 160 -15.48 18.92 12.93
C LEU A 160 -16.12 18.93 11.54
N TYR A 161 -15.30 18.87 10.49
CA TYR A 161 -15.80 18.73 9.13
C TYR A 161 -16.60 17.43 8.95
N ARG A 162 -16.11 16.30 9.48
CA ARG A 162 -16.83 15.03 9.41
C ARG A 162 -18.16 15.05 10.16
N ASP A 163 -18.15 15.60 11.37
CA ASP A 163 -19.32 15.69 12.25
C ASP A 163 -20.44 16.50 11.58
N SER A 164 -20.06 17.54 10.82
CA SER A 164 -21.01 18.36 10.05
C SER A 164 -21.79 17.60 8.96
N LEU A 165 -21.35 16.40 8.57
CA LEU A 165 -22.05 15.56 7.58
C LEU A 165 -23.25 14.79 8.17
N GLY A 166 -23.43 14.80 9.50
CA GLY A 166 -24.70 14.40 10.14
C GLY A 166 -25.01 12.90 10.25
N ASP A 167 -24.05 12.02 9.97
CA ASP A 167 -24.25 10.57 10.13
C ASP A 167 -24.14 10.13 11.60
N TRP A 168 -24.81 9.04 11.97
CA TRP A 168 -24.74 8.43 13.31
C TRP A 168 -23.33 7.97 13.72
N ILE A 169 -22.45 7.69 12.75
CA ILE A 169 -21.03 7.33 12.97
C ILE A 169 -20.11 8.58 12.93
N ALA A 170 -20.62 9.76 12.59
CA ALA A 170 -19.80 10.96 12.38
C ALA A 170 -19.08 11.38 13.68
N LEU A 171 -19.79 11.42 14.80
CA LEU A 171 -19.25 11.80 16.11
C LEU A 171 -18.17 10.82 16.63
N PRO A 172 -18.39 9.49 16.67
CA PRO A 172 -17.32 8.57 17.07
C PRO A 172 -16.12 8.61 16.12
N CYS A 173 -16.32 8.81 14.81
CA CYS A 173 -15.22 9.04 13.88
C CYS A 173 -14.44 10.32 14.20
N ALA A 174 -15.11 11.44 14.46
CA ALA A 174 -14.46 12.71 14.79
C ALA A 174 -13.59 12.58 16.04
N VAL A 175 -14.10 11.89 17.07
CA VAL A 175 -13.34 11.60 18.29
C VAL A 175 -12.14 10.69 18.00
N ALA A 176 -12.34 9.63 17.20
CA ALA A 176 -11.26 8.72 16.81
C ALA A 176 -10.14 9.45 16.06
N MET A 177 -10.45 10.43 15.20
CA MET A 177 -9.45 11.22 14.47
C MET A 177 -8.57 12.05 15.41
N ILE A 178 -9.18 12.70 16.42
CA ILE A 178 -8.44 13.48 17.41
C ILE A 178 -7.52 12.56 18.21
N ILE A 179 -8.04 11.43 18.69
CA ILE A 179 -7.27 10.44 19.46
C ILE A 179 -6.12 9.89 18.62
N ALA A 180 -6.37 9.52 17.36
CA ALA A 180 -5.36 9.01 16.45
C ALA A 180 -4.22 10.02 16.24
N GLY A 181 -4.55 11.31 16.08
CA GLY A 181 -3.55 12.37 15.99
C GLY A 181 -2.74 12.57 17.28
N VAL A 182 -3.41 12.55 18.44
CA VAL A 182 -2.72 12.62 19.75
C VAL A 182 -1.77 11.44 19.92
N LEU A 183 -2.25 10.22 19.65
CA LEU A 183 -1.46 8.99 19.73
C LEU A 183 -0.28 9.02 18.77
N GLY A 184 -0.49 9.49 17.53
CA GLY A 184 0.59 9.70 16.57
C GLY A 184 1.70 10.58 17.13
N GLY A 185 1.35 11.66 17.85
CA GLY A 185 2.35 12.51 18.49
C GLY A 185 2.98 11.97 19.76
N VAL A 186 2.27 11.15 20.54
CA VAL A 186 2.86 10.42 21.66
C VAL A 186 3.90 9.42 21.14
N VAL A 187 3.54 8.64 20.12
CA VAL A 187 4.43 7.67 19.48
C VAL A 187 5.63 8.38 18.83
N GLY A 188 5.43 9.51 18.15
CA GLY A 188 6.52 10.28 17.56
C GLY A 188 7.54 10.80 18.57
N ARG A 189 7.09 11.13 19.79
CA ARG A 189 7.99 11.49 20.90
C ARG A 189 8.66 10.29 21.55
N ALA A 190 7.95 9.17 21.68
CA ALA A 190 8.49 7.95 22.28
C ALA A 190 9.50 7.23 21.37
N TYR A 191 9.30 7.31 20.06
CA TYR A 191 10.17 6.74 19.03
C TYR A 191 10.58 7.83 18.03
N PRO A 192 11.50 8.73 18.42
CA PRO A 192 12.05 9.72 17.49
C PRO A 192 12.82 8.95 16.41
N VAL A 193 12.26 8.95 15.19
CA VAL A 193 12.86 8.25 14.04
C VAL A 193 14.19 8.95 13.72
N PRO A 194 15.36 8.33 13.96
CA PRO A 194 16.65 9.00 13.79
C PRO A 194 16.94 9.06 12.29
N SER A 195 16.80 10.24 11.70
CA SER A 195 17.07 10.42 10.27
C SER A 195 18.51 10.14 9.89
N ASP A 196 19.44 10.38 10.80
CA ASP A 196 20.84 10.48 10.42
C ASP A 196 21.50 9.10 10.44
N ARG A 197 21.11 8.26 11.41
CA ARG A 197 21.62 6.88 11.54
C ARG A 197 20.99 5.92 10.52
N LEU A 198 19.69 6.07 10.22
CA LEU A 198 19.02 5.16 9.28
C LEU A 198 19.43 5.46 7.83
N TYR A 199 19.58 6.74 7.45
CA TYR A 199 20.14 7.11 6.14
C TYR A 199 21.59 6.64 6.00
N LEU A 200 22.45 6.83 7.01
CA LEU A 200 23.83 6.35 6.95
C LEU A 200 23.94 4.82 6.93
N LEU A 201 23.02 4.10 7.57
CA LEU A 201 22.97 2.64 7.50
C LEU A 201 22.50 2.15 6.13
N ILE A 202 21.45 2.75 5.56
CA ILE A 202 20.96 2.41 4.23
C ILE A 202 21.99 2.81 3.15
N GLU A 203 22.62 3.97 3.27
CA GLU A 203 23.68 4.42 2.34
C GLU A 203 24.94 3.55 2.44
N ASN A 204 25.39 3.20 3.66
CA ASN A 204 26.53 2.28 3.82
C ASN A 204 26.22 0.87 3.34
N GLN A 205 24.96 0.45 3.41
CA GLN A 205 24.53 -0.87 2.96
C GLN A 205 24.40 -0.90 1.44
N TYR A 206 23.81 0.13 0.83
CA TYR A 206 23.72 0.30 -0.62
C TYR A 206 25.10 0.49 -1.29
N ARG A 207 26.01 1.23 -0.63
CA ARG A 207 27.41 1.40 -1.08
C ARG A 207 28.21 0.10 -1.01
N ARG A 208 27.93 -0.78 -0.04
CA ARG A 208 28.54 -2.13 0.02
C ARG A 208 28.00 -3.09 -1.03
N GLU A 209 26.80 -2.86 -1.54
CA GLU A 209 26.16 -3.73 -2.54
C GLU A 209 26.51 -3.31 -3.99
N ILE A 210 26.99 -2.07 -4.19
CA ILE A 210 27.40 -1.51 -5.49
C ILE A 210 28.93 -1.42 -5.63
N ASP A 211 29.71 -2.04 -4.75
CA ASP A 211 31.15 -2.17 -4.97
C ASP A 211 31.43 -3.21 -6.08
N MET A 212 31.20 -2.77 -7.33
CA MET A 212 31.50 -3.46 -8.57
C MET A 212 32.97 -3.89 -8.65
N THR A 213 33.85 -3.27 -7.86
CA THR A 213 35.27 -3.61 -7.81
C THR A 213 35.49 -5.00 -7.20
N ASP A 214 34.72 -5.36 -6.17
CA ASP A 214 34.77 -6.69 -5.55
C ASP A 214 34.16 -7.76 -6.46
N LEU A 215 33.08 -7.44 -7.19
CA LEU A 215 32.47 -8.34 -8.17
C LEU A 215 33.39 -8.59 -9.37
N VAL A 216 34.06 -7.55 -9.88
CA VAL A 216 35.05 -7.65 -10.95
C VAL A 216 36.30 -8.41 -10.47
N CYS A 217 36.74 -8.21 -9.23
CA CYS A 217 37.87 -8.94 -8.64
C CYS A 217 37.53 -10.43 -8.45
N TRP A 218 36.30 -10.74 -8.03
CA TRP A 218 35.81 -12.12 -7.91
C TRP A 218 35.65 -12.80 -9.27
N ILE A 219 35.03 -12.12 -10.25
CA ILE A 219 34.90 -12.65 -11.63
C ILE A 219 36.27 -12.85 -12.29
N ARG A 220 37.22 -11.91 -12.09
CA ARG A 220 38.59 -12.05 -12.60
C ARG A 220 39.30 -13.25 -11.97
N LYS A 221 39.05 -13.53 -10.70
CA LYS A 221 39.62 -14.68 -9.98
C LYS A 221 39.00 -16.02 -10.40
N GLU A 222 37.74 -16.03 -10.81
CA GLU A 222 37.04 -17.24 -11.26
C GLU A 222 37.28 -17.56 -12.74
N ILE A 223 37.53 -16.54 -13.59
CA ILE A 223 37.74 -16.72 -15.03
C ILE A 223 39.19 -17.05 -15.40
N ASP A 224 40.19 -16.62 -14.61
CA ASP A 224 41.60 -16.78 -15.00
C ASP A 224 42.52 -17.15 -13.81
N PRO A 225 42.46 -18.41 -13.31
CA PRO A 225 43.33 -18.88 -12.23
C PRO A 225 44.78 -19.17 -12.66
N GLU A 226 45.12 -19.11 -13.97
CA GLU A 226 46.42 -19.53 -14.51
C GLU A 226 47.41 -18.38 -14.77
N LEU A 227 47.01 -17.11 -14.66
CA LEU A 227 47.90 -15.96 -14.93
C LEU A 227 48.87 -15.60 -13.79
N GLU A 228 48.82 -16.25 -12.62
CA GLU A 228 49.81 -16.04 -11.55
C GLU A 228 51.03 -16.99 -11.61
N MET A 229 51.06 -17.93 -12.56
CA MET A 229 52.18 -18.88 -12.68
C MET A 229 53.29 -18.45 -13.64
N ASP A 230 53.11 -17.41 -14.46
CA ASP A 230 54.14 -16.95 -15.43
C ASP A 230 55.05 -15.83 -14.86
N ASP A 231 54.58 -15.05 -13.87
CA ASP A 231 55.40 -14.00 -13.22
C ASP A 231 56.31 -14.52 -12.10
N LYS A 232 56.39 -15.84 -11.89
CA LYS A 232 57.33 -16.47 -10.93
C LYS A 232 58.46 -17.26 -11.58
N GLU A 233 58.54 -17.29 -12.91
CA GLU A 233 59.61 -17.99 -13.63
C GLU A 233 60.38 -17.13 -14.65
N SER A 234 60.31 -15.79 -14.55
CA SER A 234 61.24 -14.87 -15.25
C SER A 234 61.98 -13.90 -14.32
#